data_AF-A0A9N9STD9-F1
#
_entry.id   AF-A0A9N9STD9-F1
#
_cell.length_a   1.000
_cell.length_b   1.000
_cell.length_c   1.000
_cell.angle_alpha   90.00
_cell.angle_beta   90.00
_cell.angle_gamma   90.00
#
_symmetry.space_group_name_H-M   'P 1'
#
loop_
_entity.id
_entity.type
_entity.pdbx_description
1 polymer ?
#
loop_
_entity_poly.entity_id
_entity_poly.type
_entity_poly.pdbx_seq_one_letter_code
_entity_poly.pdbx_strand_id
1 'polypeptide(L)'
;MIAKTGKLNPEMKKKEIKKRAKNLSEVQVYAVDVQKVLTCPNLKTSTAYYKTKLKVHNWTIYNLAPHQGTCYVWHEGNRGVKSDVFASMIVRFLKEELKNNQVSMK
;
A
#
# COMPACT_ATOMS: atom_id res chain seq x y z
N MET A 1 -4.03 -25.01 33.71
CA MET A 1 -5.12 -24.65 32.77
C MET A 1 -5.66 -23.30 33.24
N ILE A 2 -5.63 -22.16 32.55
CA ILE A 2 -5.53 -21.77 31.14
C ILE A 2 -4.68 -20.48 31.15
N ALA A 3 -3.55 -20.44 30.42
CA ALA A 3 -2.76 -19.22 30.31
C ALA A 3 -3.56 -18.16 29.55
N LYS A 4 -3.88 -17.06 30.24
CA LYS A 4 -4.49 -15.87 29.64
C LYS A 4 -3.65 -15.45 28.44
N THR A 5 -4.23 -15.52 27.24
CA THR A 5 -3.66 -14.97 26.00
C THR A 5 -3.46 -13.47 26.18
N GLY A 6 -2.26 -13.11 26.64
CA GLY A 6 -1.83 -11.73 26.80
C GLY A 6 -1.95 -11.04 25.45
N LYS A 7 -2.76 -9.99 25.39
CA LYS A 7 -2.77 -9.05 24.27
C LYS A 7 -1.38 -8.41 24.18
N LEU A 8 -0.49 -9.05 23.42
CA LEU A 8 0.83 -8.51 23.12
C LEU A 8 0.64 -7.18 22.36
N ASN A 9 1.13 -6.10 22.96
CA ASN A 9 0.94 -4.72 22.50
C ASN A 9 1.31 -4.59 21.00
N PRO A 10 0.44 -4.04 20.12
CA PRO A 10 0.67 -3.99 18.66
C PRO A 10 2.03 -3.38 18.26
N GLU A 11 2.59 -2.49 19.07
CA GLU A 11 3.90 -1.89 18.80
C GLU A 11 5.07 -2.87 18.95
N MET A 12 5.00 -3.80 19.89
CA MET A 12 6.03 -4.82 20.09
C MET A 12 6.08 -5.77 18.88
N LYS A 13 4.91 -6.19 18.38
CA LYS A 13 4.80 -7.01 17.15
C LYS A 13 5.39 -6.31 15.93
N LYS A 14 5.11 -5.01 15.75
CA LYS A 14 5.66 -4.22 14.64
C LYS A 14 7.19 -4.16 14.70
N LYS A 15 7.77 -4.01 15.89
CA LYS A 15 9.25 -3.98 16.06
C LYS A 15 9.88 -5.32 15.70
N GLU A 16 9.27 -6.44 16.09
CA GLU A 16 9.77 -7.78 15.73
C GLU A 16 9.67 -8.06 14.23
N ILE A 17 8.56 -7.68 13.59
CA ILE A 17 8.37 -7.83 12.14
C ILE A 17 9.40 -7.01 11.37
N LYS A 18 9.68 -5.76 11.81
CA LYS A 18 10.73 -4.93 11.20
C LYS A 18 12.13 -5.52 11.36
N LYS A 19 12.42 -6.20 12.47
CA LYS A 19 13.69 -6.93 12.66
C LYS A 19 13.80 -8.09 11.68
N ARG A 20 12.73 -8.87 11.50
CA ARG A 20 12.69 -9.98 10.54
C ARG A 20 12.79 -9.51 9.08
N ALA A 21 12.20 -8.36 8.75
CA ALA A 21 12.29 -7.77 7.42
C ALA A 21 13.74 -7.44 6.98
N LYS A 22 14.65 -7.21 7.93
CA LYS A 22 16.08 -6.98 7.61
C LYS A 22 16.76 -8.25 7.06
N ASN A 23 16.25 -9.43 7.40
CA ASN A 23 16.71 -10.69 6.86
C ASN A 23 15.94 -10.94 5.53
N LEU A 24 16.47 -10.37 4.44
CA LEU A 24 15.84 -10.33 3.11
C LEU A 24 15.46 -11.72 2.55
N SER A 25 16.08 -12.79 3.04
CA SER A 25 16.00 -14.14 2.48
C SER A 25 14.76 -14.94 2.88
N GLU A 26 14.06 -14.56 3.95
CA GLU A 26 12.96 -15.37 4.50
C GLU A 26 11.60 -14.68 4.42
N VAL A 27 11.55 -13.36 4.67
CA VAL A 27 10.28 -12.63 4.79
C VAL A 27 10.38 -11.25 4.14
N GLN A 28 9.51 -10.99 3.16
CA GLN A 28 9.26 -9.64 2.65
C GLN A 28 8.13 -8.99 3.46
N VAL A 29 8.35 -7.76 3.93
CA VAL A 29 7.35 -7.02 4.70
C VAL A 29 7.02 -5.71 3.98
N TYR A 30 5.74 -5.56 3.67
CA TYR A 30 5.21 -4.38 3.00
C TYR A 30 4.32 -3.57 3.96
N ALA A 31 4.52 -2.25 3.97
CA ALA A 31 3.61 -1.29 4.58
C ALA A 31 2.70 -0.74 3.48
N VAL A 32 1.40 -0.72 3.74
CA VAL A 32 0.40 -0.29 2.76
C VAL A 32 -0.39 0.87 3.33
N ASP A 33 -0.60 1.91 2.54
CA ASP A 33 -1.37 3.09 2.92
C ASP A 33 -2.28 3.58 1.78
N VAL A 34 -3.44 4.13 2.14
CA VAL A 34 -4.35 4.82 1.23
C VAL A 34 -4.36 6.28 1.65
N GLN A 35 -3.83 7.17 0.82
CA GLN A 35 -3.79 8.59 1.16
C GLN A 35 -5.16 9.24 0.92
N LYS A 36 -5.33 10.44 1.46
CA LYS A 36 -6.50 11.29 1.27
C LYS A 36 -6.77 11.54 -0.22
N VAL A 37 -8.05 11.47 -0.60
CA VAL A 37 -8.54 11.75 -1.96
C VAL A 37 -7.98 13.08 -2.47
N LEU A 38 -7.29 13.02 -3.62
CA LEU A 38 -6.80 14.17 -4.35
C LEU A 38 -7.89 14.65 -5.31
N THR A 39 -8.07 15.95 -5.45
CA THR A 39 -9.03 16.51 -6.43
C THR A 39 -8.30 17.08 -7.62
N CYS A 40 -8.69 16.69 -8.84
CA CYS A 40 -8.17 17.22 -10.08
C CYS A 40 -9.26 17.97 -10.87
N PRO A 41 -8.95 19.13 -11.49
CA PRO A 41 -7.67 19.84 -11.47
C PRO A 41 -7.44 20.63 -10.17
N ASN A 42 -6.17 20.94 -9.86
CA ASN A 42 -5.80 21.79 -8.73
C ASN A 42 -6.18 23.24 -9.05
N LEU A 43 -7.29 23.72 -8.48
CA LEU A 43 -7.85 25.05 -8.72
C LEU A 43 -7.75 25.90 -7.45
N LYS A 44 -7.13 27.08 -7.56
CA LYS A 44 -6.93 28.02 -6.45
C LYS A 44 -8.08 29.02 -6.24
N THR A 45 -9.11 28.99 -7.09
CA THR A 45 -10.23 29.96 -7.10
C THR A 45 -11.52 29.39 -6.50
N SER A 46 -12.26 30.22 -5.76
CA SER A 46 -13.54 29.87 -5.11
C SER A 46 -14.62 29.40 -6.09
N THR A 47 -14.58 29.82 -7.35
CA THR A 47 -15.49 29.38 -8.41
C THR A 47 -15.38 27.89 -8.73
N ALA A 48 -14.25 27.26 -8.41
CA ALA A 48 -14.03 25.82 -8.57
C ALA A 48 -14.70 24.98 -7.49
N TYR A 49 -15.20 25.59 -6.41
CA TYR A 49 -15.94 24.89 -5.36
C TYR A 49 -17.25 24.27 -5.90
N TYR A 50 -17.88 24.94 -6.87
CA TYR A 50 -19.14 24.53 -7.46
C TYR A 50 -18.99 23.67 -8.73
N LYS A 51 -17.75 23.44 -9.20
CA LYS A 51 -17.49 22.56 -10.35
C LYS A 51 -17.20 21.14 -9.84
N THR A 52 -17.70 20.13 -10.56
CA THR A 52 -17.42 18.71 -10.29
C THR A 52 -15.92 18.45 -10.35
N LYS A 53 -15.32 18.19 -9.19
CA LYS A 53 -13.89 17.84 -9.09
C LYS A 53 -13.73 16.35 -9.32
N LEU A 54 -12.85 15.98 -10.25
CA LEU A 54 -12.51 14.59 -10.48
C LEU A 54 -11.75 14.07 -9.27
N LYS A 55 -12.28 13.03 -8.62
CA LYS A 55 -11.58 12.37 -7.51
C LYS A 55 -10.47 11.49 -8.06
N VAL A 56 -9.27 11.69 -7.53
CA VAL A 56 -8.09 10.88 -7.80
C VAL A 56 -7.71 10.17 -6.52
N HIS A 57 -7.63 8.86 -6.62
CA HIS A 57 -7.27 7.95 -5.56
C HIS A 57 -5.83 7.52 -5.72
N ASN A 58 -5.17 7.31 -4.59
CA ASN A 58 -3.83 6.75 -4.57
C ASN A 58 -3.69 5.68 -3.49
N TRP A 59 -2.90 4.68 -3.83
CA TRP A 59 -2.64 3.53 -2.99
C TRP A 59 -1.14 3.22 -3.05
N THR A 60 -0.50 3.22 -1.90
CA THR A 60 0.96 3.12 -1.79
C THR A 60 1.35 1.84 -1.09
N ILE A 61 2.26 1.08 -1.70
CA ILE A 61 2.91 -0.08 -1.10
C ILE A 61 4.37 0.26 -0.90
N TYR A 62 4.89 0.05 0.30
CA TYR A 62 6.27 0.34 0.66
C TYR A 62 6.94 -0.92 1.20
N ASN A 63 8.02 -1.36 0.55
CA ASN A 63 8.82 -2.47 1.00
C ASN A 63 9.81 -1.99 2.09
N LEU A 64 9.73 -2.58 3.27
CA LEU A 64 10.52 -2.17 4.44
C LEU A 64 12.00 -2.54 4.35
N ALA A 65 12.36 -3.48 3.48
CA ALA A 65 13.73 -4.00 3.40
C ALA A 65 14.61 -3.25 2.39
N PRO A 66 14.29 -3.19 1.09
CA PRO A 66 15.02 -2.38 0.12
C PRO A 66 14.60 -0.90 0.13
N HIS A 67 13.67 -0.51 0.99
CA HIS A 67 13.15 0.85 1.08
C HIS A 67 12.52 1.39 -0.23
N GLN A 68 11.94 0.50 -1.03
CA GLN A 68 11.29 0.85 -2.31
C GLN A 68 9.78 1.04 -2.13
N GLY A 69 9.21 2.03 -2.82
CA GLY A 69 7.79 2.35 -2.78
C GLY A 69 7.15 2.33 -4.17
N THR A 70 5.98 1.70 -4.28
CA THR A 70 5.15 1.68 -5.48
C THR A 70 3.84 2.41 -5.20
N CYS A 71 3.51 3.40 -6.03
CA CYS A 71 2.28 4.19 -5.91
C CYS A 71 1.35 3.91 -7.10
N TYR A 72 0.16 3.41 -6.80
CA TYR A 72 -0.92 3.25 -7.77
C TYR A 72 -1.84 4.44 -7.70
N VAL A 73 -2.03 5.13 -8.82
CA VAL A 73 -2.90 6.32 -8.92
C VAL A 73 -3.96 6.07 -9.99
N TRP A 74 -5.22 6.35 -9.67
CA TRP A 74 -6.32 6.26 -10.62
C TRP A 74 -7.40 7.29 -10.30
N HIS A 75 -8.18 7.69 -11.31
CA HIS A 75 -9.32 8.59 -11.12
C HIS A 75 -10.64 7.83 -11.04
N GLU A 76 -11.67 8.44 -10.47
CA GLU A 76 -12.99 7.84 -10.27
C GLU A 76 -13.65 7.34 -11.56
N GLY A 77 -13.40 7.99 -12.69
CA GLY A 77 -13.88 7.54 -14.01
C GLY A 77 -13.24 6.25 -14.51
N ASN A 78 -12.09 5.83 -13.95
CA ASN A 78 -11.42 4.59 -14.33
C ASN A 78 -11.94 3.44 -13.48
N ARG A 79 -11.89 3.59 -12.15
CA ARG A 79 -12.38 2.61 -11.16
C ARG A 79 -12.74 3.31 -9.84
N GLY A 80 -13.64 2.70 -9.08
CA GLY A 80 -14.00 3.16 -7.73
C GLY A 80 -13.02 2.70 -6.63
N VAL A 81 -13.31 3.07 -5.39
CA VAL A 81 -12.60 2.61 -4.18
C VAL A 81 -13.33 1.39 -3.62
N LYS A 82 -13.13 0.24 -4.25
CA LYS A 82 -13.76 -1.03 -3.85
C LYS A 82 -12.69 -2.10 -3.58
N SER A 83 -13.04 -3.10 -2.77
CA SER A 83 -12.11 -4.16 -2.33
C SER A 83 -11.53 -4.97 -3.49
N ASP A 84 -12.29 -5.20 -4.55
CA ASP A 84 -11.87 -5.91 -5.76
C ASP A 84 -10.72 -5.19 -6.49
N VAL A 85 -10.76 -3.85 -6.50
CA VAL A 85 -9.72 -3.01 -7.10
C VAL A 85 -8.42 -3.16 -6.32
N PHE A 86 -8.48 -3.06 -4.98
CA PHE A 86 -7.31 -3.26 -4.11
C PHE A 86 -6.74 -4.68 -4.23
N ALA A 87 -7.60 -5.72 -4.21
CA ALA A 87 -7.15 -7.09 -4.38
C ALA A 87 -6.42 -7.29 -5.71
N SER A 88 -6.97 -6.76 -6.80
CA SER A 88 -6.36 -6.82 -8.13
C SER A 88 -5.00 -6.11 -8.17
N MET A 89 -4.88 -4.95 -7.53
CA MET A 89 -3.63 -4.20 -7.46
C MET A 89 -2.58 -4.93 -6.60
N ILE A 90 -2.95 -5.50 -5.44
CA ILE A 90 -2.05 -6.33 -4.62
C ILE A 90 -1.56 -7.54 -5.41
N VAL A 91 -2.48 -8.27 -6.06
CA VAL A 91 -2.12 -9.46 -6.85
C VAL A 91 -1.17 -9.09 -8.00
N ARG A 92 -1.41 -7.96 -8.66
CA ARG A 92 -0.51 -7.46 -9.71
C ARG A 92 0.88 -7.16 -9.14
N PHE A 93 0.95 -6.40 -8.04
CA PHE A 93 2.19 -6.06 -7.37
C PHE A 93 3.00 -7.32 -7.00
N LEU A 94 2.38 -8.29 -6.33
CA LEU A 94 3.05 -9.52 -5.91
C LEU A 94 3.54 -10.35 -7.10
N LYS A 95 2.80 -10.40 -8.20
CA LYS A 95 3.22 -11.10 -9.42
C LYS A 95 4.45 -10.43 -10.06
N GLU A 96 4.53 -9.10 -10.04
CA GLU A 96 5.69 -8.34 -10.53
C GLU A 96 6.92 -8.59 -9.64
N GLU A 97 6.75 -8.52 -8.31
CA GLU A 97 7.81 -8.82 -7.34
C GLU A 97 8.36 -10.24 -7.48
N LEU A 98 7.48 -11.24 -7.65
CA LEU A 98 7.89 -12.64 -7.87
C LEU A 98 8.70 -12.82 -9.15
N LYS A 99 8.29 -12.16 -10.25
CA LYS A 99 9.05 -12.18 -11.51
C LYS A 99 10.44 -11.57 -11.34
N ASN A 100 10.53 -10.43 -10.67
CA ASN A 100 11.81 -9.75 -10.42
C ASN A 100 12.75 -10.62 -9.58
N ASN A 101 12.23 -11.29 -8.55
CA ASN A 101 13.03 -12.19 -7.72
C ASN A 101 13.51 -13.44 -8.49
N GLN A 102 12.73 -13.98 -9.43
CA GLN A 102 13.15 -15.11 -10.27
C GLN A 102 14.27 -14.74 -11.26
N VAL A 103 14.26 -13.50 -11.78
CA VAL A 103 15.31 -13.01 -12.68
C VAL A 103 16.63 -12.81 -11.95
N SER A 104 16.63 -12.44 -10.66
CA SER A 104 17.86 -12.25 -9.88
C SER A 104 18.56 -13.56 -9.48
N MET A 105 17.93 -14.73 -9.66
CA MET A 105 18.51 -16.05 -9.36
C MET A 105 19.04 -16.79 -10.61
N LYS A 106 18.97 -16.19 -11.79
CA LYS A 106 19.60 -16.68 -13.02
C LYS A 106 20.81 -15.82 -13.36
#